data_AF-R9KUN7-F1
#
_entry.id   AF-R9KUN7-F1
#
_cell.length_a   1.000
_cell.length_b   1.000
_cell.length_c   1.000
_cell.angle_alpha   90.00
_cell.angle_beta   90.00
_cell.angle_gamma   90.00
#
_symmetry.space_group_name_H-M   'P 1'
#
loop_
_entity.id
_entity.type
_entity.pdbx_description
1 polymer ?
#
loop_
_entity_poly.entity_id
_entity_poly.type
_entity_poly.pdbx_seq_one_letter_code
_entity_poly.pdbx_strand_id
1 'polypeptide(L)'
;MSREHLYKAKRVNWRELPKEEWWVEGFYVQLPKISLGATIVAGGDLCAEDVADYIIVNKSKQHSSFSNAYPLEVVECEQYEVDPETICEYTQMTGKNRVKIFEGDIIKTDFFNQVYGYEKPDKSDLNIYKVYFNGITYCVKNKERECTLLNRSKDCEIIGNIFDNPELLEGGKTE
;
A
#
# COMPACT_ATOMS: atom_id res chain seq x y z
N MET A 1 -9.17 7.85 -18.57
CA MET A 1 -9.43 7.31 -17.22
C MET A 1 -8.36 7.88 -16.31
N SER A 2 -8.73 8.59 -15.24
CA SER A 2 -7.78 9.10 -14.25
C SER A 2 -7.12 7.93 -13.52
N ARG A 3 -5.79 7.95 -13.36
CA ARG A 3 -5.08 7.01 -12.49
C ARG A 3 -5.56 7.29 -11.06
N GLU A 4 -6.13 6.28 -10.41
CA GLU A 4 -6.48 6.38 -9.00
C GLU A 4 -5.20 6.30 -8.18
N HIS A 5 -4.79 7.43 -7.61
CA HIS A 5 -3.64 7.49 -6.72
C HIS A 5 -4.05 6.99 -5.33
N LEU A 6 -3.86 5.70 -5.13
CA LEU A 6 -4.19 4.99 -3.90
C LEU A 6 -2.92 4.46 -3.26
N TYR A 7 -2.81 4.61 -1.95
CA TYR A 7 -1.63 4.24 -1.19
C TYR A 7 -2.00 3.43 0.04
N LYS A 8 -1.03 2.67 0.53
CA LYS A 8 -1.10 1.93 1.78
C LYS A 8 0.17 2.16 2.57
N ALA A 9 0.06 2.41 3.87
CA ALA A 9 1.20 2.65 4.76
C ALA A 9 0.88 2.22 6.20
N LYS A 10 1.92 2.02 7.03
CA LYS A 10 1.76 1.78 8.46
C LYS A 10 1.53 3.10 9.20
N ARG A 11 0.61 3.10 10.18
CA ARG A 11 0.42 4.26 11.08
C ARG A 11 1.66 4.47 11.94
N VAL A 12 2.05 5.71 12.25
CA VAL A 12 3.24 5.98 13.09
C VAL A 12 3.19 5.24 14.44
N ASN A 13 2.01 5.15 15.05
CA ASN A 13 1.80 4.48 16.34
C ASN A 13 1.39 3.00 16.20
N TRP A 14 1.67 2.32 15.08
CA TRP A 14 1.22 0.95 14.82
C TRP A 14 1.57 -0.06 15.91
N ARG A 15 2.70 0.13 16.62
CA ARG A 15 3.14 -0.77 17.71
C ARG A 15 2.23 -0.74 18.94
N GLU A 16 1.44 0.31 19.11
CA GLU A 16 0.48 0.47 20.21
C GLU A 16 -0.93 -0.02 19.82
N LEU A 17 -1.11 -0.38 18.55
CA LEU A 17 -2.40 -0.72 17.97
C LEU A 17 -2.54 -2.23 17.74
N PRO A 18 -3.78 -2.76 17.70
CA PRO A 18 -4.02 -4.12 17.24
C PRO A 18 -3.54 -4.29 15.79
N LYS A 19 -3.17 -5.52 15.42
CA LYS A 19 -2.51 -5.83 14.13
C LYS A 19 -3.36 -5.44 12.92
N GLU A 20 -4.68 -5.51 13.07
CA GLU A 20 -5.67 -5.14 12.08
C GLU A 20 -5.66 -3.64 11.76
N GLU A 21 -5.13 -2.81 12.67
CA GLU A 21 -5.04 -1.35 12.53
C GLU A 21 -3.64 -0.87 12.14
N TRP A 22 -2.67 -1.76 11.96
CA TRP A 22 -1.30 -1.34 11.63
C TRP A 22 -1.24 -0.59 10.30
N TRP A 23 -1.99 -1.05 9.31
CA TRP A 23 -2.00 -0.54 7.96
C TRP A 23 -3.27 0.24 7.67
N VAL A 24 -3.12 1.35 6.95
CA VAL A 24 -4.23 2.15 6.43
C VAL A 24 -4.07 2.33 4.92
N GLU A 25 -5.20 2.30 4.20
CA GLU A 25 -5.27 2.46 2.75
C GLU A 25 -6.09 3.71 2.43
N GLY A 26 -5.58 4.59 1.56
CA GLY A 26 -6.27 5.83 1.18
C GLY A 26 -5.42 6.78 0.34
N PHE A 27 -5.77 8.07 0.40
CA PHE A 27 -5.07 9.13 -0.34
C PHE A 27 -3.88 9.63 0.47
N TYR A 28 -2.68 9.52 -0.10
CA TYR A 28 -1.48 10.03 0.51
C TYR A 28 -1.36 11.55 0.34
N VAL A 29 -0.99 12.24 1.42
CA VAL A 29 -0.72 13.68 1.42
C VAL A 29 0.35 14.02 2.47
N GLN A 30 1.18 15.02 2.16
CA GLN A 30 2.05 15.68 3.13
C GLN A 30 1.37 16.95 3.61
N LEU A 31 1.12 17.05 4.93
CA LEU A 31 0.47 18.20 5.54
C LEU A 31 1.29 18.71 6.74
N PRO A 32 1.19 20.00 7.08
CA PRO A 32 1.74 20.50 8.34
C PRO A 32 1.26 19.67 9.53
N LYS A 33 2.15 19.37 10.48
CA LYS A 33 1.76 18.70 11.72
C LYS A 33 0.71 19.53 12.43
N ILE A 34 -0.37 18.88 12.85
CA ILE A 34 -1.41 19.50 13.70
C ILE A 34 -0.84 19.63 15.12
N SER A 35 0.09 20.56 15.32
CA SER A 35 0.48 21.02 16.65
C SER A 35 -0.38 22.22 17.02
N LEU A 36 -0.60 22.45 18.32
CA LEU A 36 -1.34 23.61 18.83
C LEU A 36 -0.72 24.97 18.40
N GLY A 37 0.42 24.96 17.71
CA GLY A 37 1.15 26.12 17.19
C GLY A 37 1.31 26.17 15.66
N ALA A 38 0.52 25.40 14.89
CA ALA A 38 0.61 25.44 13.42
C ALA A 38 0.28 26.84 12.88
N THR A 39 1.32 27.60 12.56
CA THR A 39 1.24 28.95 11.98
C THR A 39 1.25 28.84 10.46
N ILE A 40 0.17 29.28 9.83
CA ILE A 40 0.02 29.41 8.37
C ILE A 40 0.16 30.88 8.03
N VAL A 41 1.09 31.26 7.16
CA VAL A 41 1.15 32.62 6.61
C VAL A 41 1.08 32.61 5.10
N ALA A 42 0.07 33.31 4.58
CA ALA A 42 -0.10 33.64 3.19
C ALA A 42 0.03 35.16 3.05
N GLY A 43 0.82 35.63 2.07
CA GLY A 43 1.11 37.06 1.88
C GLY A 43 2.42 37.56 2.51
N GLY A 44 3.29 36.65 2.97
CA GLY A 44 4.71 36.94 3.21
C GLY A 44 5.19 36.82 4.66
N ASP A 45 5.01 35.67 5.31
CA ASP A 45 6.07 34.94 6.05
C ASP A 45 5.59 34.05 7.21
N LEU A 46 6.11 32.82 7.21
CA LEU A 46 5.91 31.61 8.03
C LEU A 46 4.84 30.61 7.56
N CYS A 47 5.30 29.63 6.78
CA CYS A 47 4.51 28.55 6.20
C CYS A 47 5.01 27.19 6.76
N ALA A 48 4.59 26.80 7.96
CA ALA A 48 4.87 25.50 8.63
C ALA A 48 6.34 25.00 8.69
N GLU A 49 6.89 24.88 9.91
CA GLU A 49 8.24 24.32 10.12
C GLU A 49 8.26 22.77 10.12
N ASP A 50 7.15 22.13 10.48
CA ASP A 50 7.02 20.67 10.56
C ASP A 50 5.91 20.15 9.66
N VAL A 51 6.27 19.27 8.73
CA VAL A 51 5.34 18.51 7.86
C VAL A 51 5.35 17.04 8.29
N ALA A 52 4.23 16.35 8.14
CA ALA A 52 4.11 14.91 8.33
C ALA A 52 3.34 14.26 7.18
N ASP A 53 3.55 12.95 7.05
CA ASP A 53 2.94 12.10 6.05
C ASP A 53 1.63 11.54 6.57
N TYR A 54 0.57 11.68 5.77
CA TYR A 54 -0.76 11.24 6.15
C TYR A 54 -1.41 10.39 5.05
N ILE A 55 -2.21 9.41 5.48
CA ILE A 55 -3.21 8.78 4.63
C ILE A 55 -4.60 9.30 5.05
N ILE A 56 -5.32 9.86 4.08
CA ILE A 56 -6.70 10.31 4.23
C ILE A 56 -7.64 9.22 3.71
N VAL A 57 -8.58 8.81 4.56
CA VAL A 57 -9.62 7.83 4.24
C VAL A 57 -10.97 8.54 4.22
N ASN A 58 -11.62 8.54 3.06
CA ASN A 58 -12.99 9.05 2.93
C ASN A 58 -13.97 7.98 3.37
N LYS A 59 -14.87 8.32 4.30
CA LYS A 59 -15.95 7.45 4.77
C LYS A 59 -17.29 8.16 4.53
N SER A 60 -18.20 7.51 3.83
CA SER A 60 -19.60 7.94 3.80
C SER A 60 -20.28 7.49 5.09
N LYS A 61 -20.89 8.44 5.80
CA LYS A 61 -21.71 8.16 6.98
C LYS A 61 -23.07 8.80 6.83
N GLN A 62 -24.11 8.00 6.99
CA GLN A 62 -25.47 8.51 7.05
C GLN A 62 -25.72 9.07 8.44
N HIS A 63 -26.04 10.35 8.52
CA HIS A 63 -26.23 11.03 9.80
C HIS A 63 -27.70 11.47 9.94
N SER A 64 -28.47 10.64 10.66
CA SER A 64 -29.91 10.84 10.85
C SER A 64 -30.25 12.07 11.70
N SER A 65 -29.31 12.56 12.53
CA SER A 65 -29.59 13.68 13.44
C SER A 65 -29.60 15.05 12.76
N PHE A 66 -29.23 15.16 11.48
CA PHE A 66 -29.37 16.42 10.73
C PHE A 66 -30.77 16.57 10.11
N SER A 67 -31.50 15.47 9.90
CA SER A 67 -32.92 15.48 9.51
C SER A 67 -33.52 14.08 9.61
N ASN A 68 -34.58 13.92 10.41
CA ASN A 68 -35.31 12.65 10.55
C ASN A 68 -36.13 12.27 9.32
N ALA A 69 -36.45 13.24 8.44
CA ALA A 69 -37.23 13.00 7.22
C ALA A 69 -36.35 12.74 5.99
N TYR A 70 -35.12 13.26 6.00
CA TYR A 70 -34.15 13.15 4.90
C TYR A 70 -32.75 12.96 5.50
N PRO A 71 -32.38 11.72 5.87
CA PRO A 71 -31.05 11.47 6.43
C PRO A 71 -29.99 11.90 5.42
N LEU A 72 -29.17 12.89 5.79
CA LEU A 72 -28.09 13.39 4.95
C LEU A 72 -26.95 12.37 4.96
N GLU A 73 -26.46 12.02 3.78
CA GLU A 73 -25.19 11.33 3.63
C GLU A 73 -24.08 12.39 3.74
N VAL A 74 -23.29 12.31 4.81
CA VAL A 74 -22.13 13.18 5.02
C VAL A 74 -20.90 12.37 4.68
N VAL A 75 -20.02 12.92 3.84
CA VAL A 75 -18.69 12.36 3.63
C VAL A 75 -17.80 12.91 4.74
N GLU A 76 -17.35 12.02 5.62
CA GLU A 76 -16.35 12.30 6.64
C GLU A 76 -14.98 11.85 6.12
N CYS A 77 -13.91 12.58 6.47
CA CYS A 77 -12.55 12.19 6.16
C CYS A 77 -11.82 11.91 7.47
N GLU A 78 -11.16 10.75 7.56
CA GLU A 78 -10.26 10.44 8.66
C GLU A 78 -8.82 10.58 8.20
N GLN A 79 -7.99 11.20 9.02
CA GLN A 79 -6.58 11.43 8.75
C GLN A 79 -5.73 10.56 9.68
N TYR A 80 -4.80 9.81 9.10
CA TYR A 80 -3.89 8.92 9.82
C TYR A 80 -2.46 9.34 9.54
N GLU A 81 -1.68 9.69 10.57
CA GLU A 81 -0.25 9.92 10.45
C GLU A 81 0.45 8.57 10.19
N VAL A 82 1.26 8.50 9.14
CA VAL A 82 1.88 7.26 8.66
C VAL A 82 3.40 7.36 8.63
N ASP A 83 4.05 6.21 8.75
CA ASP A 83 5.50 6.08 8.60
C ASP A 83 5.87 6.20 7.11
N PRO A 84 6.61 7.26 6.71
CA PRO A 84 6.95 7.52 5.32
C PRO A 84 7.75 6.38 4.67
N GLU A 85 8.52 5.62 5.44
CA GLU A 85 9.32 4.51 4.91
C GLU A 85 8.45 3.31 4.48
N THR A 86 7.19 3.29 4.89
CA THR A 86 6.24 2.19 4.63
C THR A 86 5.21 2.52 3.56
N ILE A 87 5.30 3.71 2.93
CA ILE A 87 4.35 4.14 1.90
C ILE A 87 4.52 3.28 0.65
N CYS A 88 3.42 2.67 0.23
CA CYS A 88 3.34 1.79 -0.92
C CYS A 88 2.24 2.26 -1.86
N GLU A 89 2.57 2.54 -3.13
CA GLU A 89 1.56 2.89 -4.14
C GLU A 89 0.84 1.62 -4.64
N TYR A 90 -0.46 1.74 -4.88
CA TYR A 90 -1.22 0.72 -5.57
C TYR A 90 -0.67 0.54 -7.00
N THR A 91 -0.56 -0.71 -7.45
CA THR A 91 -0.05 -1.01 -8.80
C THR A 91 -1.10 -0.82 -9.90
N GLN A 92 -2.34 -0.54 -9.52
CA GLN A 92 -3.55 -0.61 -10.35
C GLN A 92 -3.89 -2.02 -10.84
N MET A 93 -3.26 -3.04 -10.25
CA MET A 93 -3.43 -4.44 -10.60
C MET A 93 -3.95 -5.22 -9.41
N THR A 94 -4.83 -6.19 -9.70
CA THR A 94 -5.37 -7.10 -8.69
C THR A 94 -4.80 -8.50 -8.87
N GLY A 95 -4.45 -9.09 -7.73
CA GLY A 95 -4.04 -10.47 -7.55
C GLY A 95 -5.19 -11.46 -7.71
N LYS A 96 -4.89 -12.71 -7.34
CA LYS A 96 -5.88 -13.76 -7.09
C LYS A 96 -6.92 -13.26 -6.08
N ASN A 97 -8.18 -13.68 -6.26
CA ASN A 97 -9.32 -13.23 -5.45
C ASN A 97 -9.57 -11.71 -5.46
N ARG A 98 -9.09 -10.99 -6.48
CA ARG A 98 -9.26 -9.53 -6.64
C ARG A 98 -8.63 -8.69 -5.53
N VAL A 99 -7.65 -9.24 -4.81
CA VAL A 99 -6.90 -8.49 -3.79
C VAL A 99 -6.00 -7.47 -4.50
N LYS A 100 -5.99 -6.21 -4.05
CA LYS A 100 -5.12 -5.16 -4.62
C LYS A 100 -3.66 -5.48 -4.36
N ILE A 101 -2.80 -5.31 -5.35
CA ILE A 101 -1.35 -5.45 -5.23
C ILE A 101 -0.74 -4.07 -5.05
N PHE A 102 0.02 -3.87 -3.98
CA PHE A 102 0.77 -2.67 -3.70
C PHE A 102 2.28 -2.89 -3.93
N GLU A 103 3.01 -1.78 -4.07
CA GLU A 103 4.46 -1.81 -3.89
C GLU A 103 4.82 -2.46 -2.54
N GLY A 104 5.94 -3.19 -2.49
CA GLY A 104 6.37 -3.89 -1.28
C GLY A 104 5.60 -5.18 -0.96
N ASP A 105 4.51 -5.51 -1.67
CA ASP A 105 3.86 -6.81 -1.52
C ASP A 105 4.78 -7.95 -1.99
N ILE A 106 4.64 -9.10 -1.32
CA ILE A 106 5.30 -10.35 -1.66
C ILE A 106 4.25 -11.28 -2.26
N ILE A 107 4.48 -11.67 -3.51
CA ILE A 107 3.56 -12.51 -4.27
C ILE A 107 4.18 -13.88 -4.55
N LYS A 108 3.33 -14.89 -4.65
CA LYS A 108 3.66 -16.23 -5.10
C LYS A 108 2.96 -16.53 -6.43
N THR A 109 3.72 -16.94 -7.45
CA THR A 109 3.15 -17.30 -8.76
C THR A 109 4.05 -18.20 -9.59
N ASP A 110 3.44 -19.19 -10.25
CA ASP A 110 4.13 -20.08 -11.19
C ASP A 110 4.16 -19.51 -12.62
N PHE A 111 3.49 -18.37 -12.85
CA PHE A 111 3.23 -17.80 -14.18
C PHE A 111 4.52 -17.50 -14.95
N PHE A 112 5.54 -16.94 -14.29
CA PHE A 112 6.78 -16.54 -14.96
C PHE A 112 7.57 -17.73 -15.52
N ASN A 113 7.42 -18.92 -14.92
CA ASN A 113 7.99 -20.14 -15.47
C ASN A 113 7.39 -20.48 -16.85
N GLN A 114 6.06 -20.31 -16.99
CA GLN A 114 5.33 -20.66 -18.21
C GLN A 114 5.61 -19.68 -19.36
N VAL A 115 5.75 -18.39 -19.08
CA VAL A 115 5.95 -17.36 -20.11
C VAL A 115 7.35 -17.37 -20.69
N TYR A 116 8.36 -17.49 -19.83
CA TYR A 116 9.75 -17.34 -20.22
C TYR A 116 10.45 -18.69 -20.44
N GLY A 117 9.70 -19.80 -20.39
CA GLY A 117 10.22 -21.14 -20.63
C GLY A 117 11.24 -21.59 -19.59
N TYR A 118 11.24 -20.97 -18.39
CA TYR A 118 12.08 -21.44 -17.31
C TYR A 118 11.57 -22.81 -16.86
N GLU A 119 12.49 -23.76 -16.69
CA GLU A 119 12.16 -25.04 -16.06
C GLU A 119 11.45 -24.76 -14.74
N LYS A 120 10.33 -25.45 -14.51
CA LYS A 120 9.62 -25.38 -13.23
C LYS A 120 10.66 -25.75 -12.17
N PRO A 121 11.04 -24.82 -11.28
CA PRO A 121 11.95 -25.20 -10.23
C PRO A 121 11.27 -26.26 -9.37
N ASP A 122 12.00 -27.32 -9.02
CA ASP A 122 11.53 -28.33 -8.06
C ASP A 122 11.23 -27.73 -6.68
N LYS A 123 11.66 -26.48 -6.43
CA LYS A 123 11.50 -25.73 -5.18
C LYS A 123 10.43 -24.64 -5.32
N SER A 124 9.41 -24.72 -4.48
CA SER A 124 8.31 -23.75 -4.36
C SER A 124 8.76 -22.31 -4.10
N ASP A 125 9.95 -22.15 -3.52
CA ASP A 125 10.44 -20.87 -3.01
C ASP A 125 10.98 -19.96 -4.12
N LEU A 126 11.30 -20.52 -5.29
CA LEU A 126 11.72 -19.75 -6.46
C LEU A 126 10.56 -19.02 -7.15
N ASN A 127 9.32 -19.29 -6.73
CA ASN A 127 8.12 -18.65 -7.26
C ASN A 127 7.62 -17.50 -6.37
N ILE A 128 8.42 -17.06 -5.39
CA ILE A 128 8.13 -15.93 -4.50
C ILE A 128 8.86 -14.69 -5.00
N TYR A 129 8.16 -13.57 -5.16
CA TYR A 129 8.68 -12.33 -5.69
C TYR A 129 8.22 -11.13 -4.86
N LYS A 130 9.08 -10.12 -4.71
CA LYS A 130 8.67 -8.80 -4.21
C LYS A 130 8.22 -7.90 -5.35
N VAL A 131 7.20 -7.08 -5.10
CA VAL A 131 6.70 -6.06 -6.02
C VAL A 131 7.39 -4.73 -5.74
N TYR A 132 7.81 -3.99 -6.77
CA TYR A 132 8.41 -2.66 -6.63
C TYR A 132 8.28 -1.86 -7.94
N PHE A 133 8.44 -0.54 -7.85
CA PHE A 133 8.48 0.33 -9.03
C PHE A 133 9.92 0.62 -9.45
N ASN A 134 10.26 0.45 -10.73
CA ASN A 134 11.63 0.68 -11.22
C ASN A 134 11.84 2.07 -11.85
N GLY A 135 10.88 2.99 -11.71
CA GLY A 135 10.88 4.31 -12.35
C GLY A 135 10.08 4.37 -13.66
N ILE A 136 9.74 3.23 -14.27
CA ILE A 136 8.98 3.15 -15.52
C ILE A 136 7.70 2.34 -15.32
N THR A 137 7.80 1.17 -14.70
CA THR A 137 6.69 0.24 -14.50
C THR A 137 6.85 -0.53 -13.19
N TYR A 138 5.77 -1.18 -12.76
CA TYR A 138 5.83 -2.14 -11.66
C TYR A 138 6.48 -3.44 -12.13
N CYS A 139 7.41 -3.92 -11.32
CA CYS A 139 8.17 -5.12 -11.56
C CYS A 139 8.07 -6.05 -10.36
N VAL A 140 8.40 -7.31 -10.61
CA VAL A 140 8.53 -8.35 -9.60
C VAL A 140 9.94 -8.90 -9.65
N LYS A 141 10.53 -9.12 -8.48
CA LYS A 141 11.90 -9.59 -8.38
C LYS A 141 12.05 -10.63 -7.28
N ASN A 142 12.82 -11.66 -7.58
CA ASN A 142 13.32 -12.62 -6.60
C ASN A 142 14.85 -12.65 -6.67
N LYS A 143 15.49 -13.62 -6.00
CA LYS A 143 16.96 -13.73 -5.97
C LYS A 143 17.60 -13.99 -7.34
N GLU A 144 16.87 -14.58 -8.27
CA GLU A 144 17.40 -15.07 -9.55
C GLU A 144 16.83 -14.34 -10.77
N ARG A 145 15.66 -13.71 -10.63
CA ARG A 145 14.83 -13.28 -11.75
C ARG A 145 14.15 -11.95 -11.44
N GLU A 146 13.98 -11.17 -12.49
CA GLU A 146 13.28 -9.90 -12.49
C GLU A 146 12.38 -9.85 -13.73
N CYS A 147 11.10 -9.53 -13.53
CA CYS A 147 10.10 -9.51 -14.59
C CYS A 147 9.15 -8.32 -14.39
N THR A 148 8.56 -7.81 -15.47
CA THR A 148 7.49 -6.81 -15.34
C THR A 148 6.23 -7.44 -14.75
N LEU A 149 5.55 -6.71 -13.87
CA LEU A 149 4.22 -7.08 -13.38
C LEU A 149 3.21 -6.87 -14.53
N LEU A 150 3.02 -7.91 -15.35
CA LEU A 150 2.15 -7.87 -16.54
C LEU A 150 0.72 -8.32 -16.22
N ASN A 151 -0.17 -8.21 -17.22
CA ASN A 151 -1.63 -8.44 -17.22
C ASN A 151 -2.14 -9.81 -16.72
N ARG A 152 -1.28 -10.63 -16.12
CA ARG A 152 -1.56 -11.91 -15.46
C ARG A 152 -1.44 -11.84 -13.95
N SER A 153 -1.49 -10.62 -13.38
CA SER A 153 -1.57 -10.41 -11.93
C SER A 153 -2.66 -11.25 -11.26
N LYS A 154 -3.75 -11.57 -11.97
CA LYS A 154 -4.87 -12.38 -11.48
C LYS A 154 -4.50 -13.78 -10.97
N ASP A 155 -3.36 -14.31 -11.41
CA ASP A 155 -2.86 -15.62 -10.96
C ASP A 155 -1.87 -15.49 -9.78
N CYS A 156 -1.53 -14.26 -9.38
CA CYS A 156 -0.57 -14.00 -8.30
C CYS A 156 -1.27 -14.02 -6.94
N GLU A 157 -0.77 -14.84 -6.03
CA GLU A 157 -1.24 -14.90 -4.64
C GLU A 157 -0.37 -14.00 -3.77
N ILE A 158 -0.96 -13.02 -3.09
CA ILE A 158 -0.24 -12.17 -2.14
C ILE A 158 -0.08 -12.96 -0.83
N ILE A 159 1.17 -13.20 -0.43
CA ILE A 159 1.51 -14.03 0.74
C ILE A 159 2.12 -13.24 1.90
N GLY A 160 2.42 -11.96 1.69
CA GLY A 160 3.00 -11.08 2.71
C GLY A 160 3.42 -9.74 2.10
N ASN A 161 4.20 -8.97 2.85
CA ASN A 161 4.87 -7.75 2.37
C ASN A 161 6.28 -7.66 2.98
N ILE A 162 7.14 -6.82 2.41
CA ILE A 162 8.54 -6.69 2.84
C ILE A 162 8.73 -6.13 4.26
N PHE A 163 7.71 -5.48 4.83
CA PHE A 163 7.79 -4.85 6.16
C PHE A 163 7.36 -5.77 7.28
N ASP A 164 6.39 -6.64 7.04
CA ASP A 164 5.88 -7.61 8.01
C ASP A 164 6.48 -9.01 7.84
N ASN A 165 6.92 -9.34 6.62
CA ASN A 165 7.37 -10.67 6.24
C ASN A 165 8.68 -10.69 5.43
N PRO A 166 9.75 -9.98 5.87
CA PRO A 166 11.02 -9.97 5.14
C PRO A 166 11.60 -11.39 4.95
N GLU A 167 11.34 -12.31 5.89
CA GLU A 167 11.80 -13.70 5.87
C GLU A 167 11.34 -14.50 4.65
N LEU A 168 10.19 -14.15 4.06
CA LEU A 168 9.65 -14.86 2.88
C LEU A 168 10.55 -14.72 1.64
N LEU A 169 11.37 -13.67 1.58
CA LEU A 169 12.31 -13.46 0.48
C LEU A 169 13.66 -14.15 0.72
N GLU A 170 13.95 -14.58 1.94
CA GLU A 170 15.24 -15.17 2.29
C GLU A 170 15.33 -16.65 1.89
N GLY A 171 14.23 -17.27 1.47
CA GLY A 171 14.16 -18.66 1.02
C GLY A 171 14.36 -19.60 2.21
N GLY A 172 13.35 -20.41 2.51
CA GLY A 172 13.42 -21.34 3.62
C GLY A 172 14.61 -22.27 3.48
N LYS A 173 15.62 -22.11 4.34
CA LYS A 173 16.27 -23.28 4.92
C LYS A 173 15.26 -23.84 5.93
N THR A 174 14.41 -24.74 5.48
CA THR A 174 13.87 -25.75 6.40
C THR A 174 15.04 -26.61 6.84
N GLU A 175 15.36 -26.58 8.13
CA GLU A 175 15.99 -27.71 8.81
C GLU A 175 15.09 -28.94 8.73
#